data_AF-A0A1J5GLY8-F1
#
_entry.id   AF-A0A1J5GLY8-F1
#
_cell.length_a   1.000
_cell.length_b   1.000
_cell.length_c   1.000
_cell.angle_alpha   90.00
_cell.angle_beta   90.00
_cell.angle_gamma   90.00
#
_symmetry.space_group_name_H-M   'P 1'
#
loop_
_entity.id
_entity.type
_entity.pdbx_description
1 polymer ?
#
loop_
_entity_poly.entity_id
_entity_poly.type
_entity_poly.pdbx_seq_one_letter_code
_entity_poly.pdbx_strand_id
1 'polypeptide(L)'
;MTNKDNNDGKREIKIYKKTYRLPALSGGKLDQLQSQIRQRNEHLTKGRLVVKKEEQRGIFRRKVVEHKVRKPLSFEERYKELNAIVQNYDQMVLVLRHHQYDYQKFFQELAKEIGSIGVSGR
;
A
#
# COMPACT_ATOMS: atom_id res chain seq x y z
N MET A 1 7.67 17.84 -1.89
CA MET A 1 8.49 17.13 -2.90
C MET A 1 9.39 16.18 -2.14
N THR A 2 9.08 14.89 -2.11
CA THR A 2 9.97 13.87 -1.57
C THR A 2 10.26 12.90 -2.70
N ASN A 3 11.49 12.98 -3.22
CA ASN A 3 12.03 12.00 -4.16
C ASN A 3 11.90 10.61 -3.53
N LYS A 4 10.96 9.80 -4.05
CA LYS A 4 11.03 8.35 -3.87
C LYS A 4 12.19 7.90 -4.73
N ASP A 5 13.32 7.64 -4.10
CA ASP A 5 14.46 7.02 -4.75
C ASP A 5 13.99 5.75 -5.46
N ASN A 6 14.05 5.80 -6.78
CA ASN A 6 13.85 4.69 -7.69
C ASN A 6 14.96 3.67 -7.40
N ASN A 7 14.71 2.76 -6.47
CA ASN A 7 15.52 1.57 -6.22
C ASN A 7 15.32 0.51 -7.33
N ASP A 8 15.05 0.95 -8.56
CA ASP A 8 14.79 0.09 -9.73
C ASP A 8 16.05 -0.66 -10.17
N GLY A 9 17.25 -0.12 -9.88
CA GLY A 9 18.52 -0.78 -10.16
C GLY A 9 18.79 -2.06 -9.34
N LYS A 10 18.02 -2.34 -8.29
CA LYS A 10 18.16 -3.57 -7.47
C LYS A 10 17.24 -4.72 -7.88
N ARG A 11 16.40 -4.54 -8.91
CA ARG A 11 15.38 -5.53 -9.33
C ARG A 11 15.72 -6.22 -10.63
N GLU A 12 16.98 -6.11 -11.08
CA GLU A 12 17.45 -6.74 -12.29
C GLU A 12 18.42 -7.87 -11.96
N ILE A 13 18.28 -8.99 -12.66
CA ILE A 13 19.21 -10.11 -12.60
C ILE A 13 19.74 -10.40 -14.00
N LYS A 14 21.02 -10.74 -14.12
CA LYS A 14 21.64 -11.07 -15.41
C LYS A 14 21.92 -12.56 -15.50
N ILE A 15 21.40 -13.21 -16.54
CA ILE A 15 21.57 -14.65 -16.80
C ILE A 15 21.88 -14.82 -18.28
N TYR A 16 22.92 -15.60 -18.62
CA TYR A 16 23.37 -15.85 -20.01
C TYR A 16 23.42 -14.59 -20.91
N LYS A 17 23.91 -13.47 -20.37
CA LYS A 17 24.03 -12.16 -21.04
C LYS A 17 22.70 -11.38 -21.23
N LYS A 18 21.56 -11.95 -20.86
CA LYS A 18 20.27 -11.24 -20.84
C LYS A 18 19.97 -10.70 -19.44
N THR A 19 19.37 -9.52 -19.39
CA THR A 19 18.91 -8.89 -18.14
C THR A 19 17.42 -9.16 -17.99
N TYR A 20 17.01 -9.65 -16.84
CA TYR A 20 15.62 -9.92 -16.47
C TYR A 20 15.21 -8.99 -15.35
N ARG A 21 14.01 -8.42 -15.45
CA ARG A 21 13.45 -7.56 -14.41
C ARG A 21 12.50 -8.38 -13.54
N LEU A 22 12.78 -8.39 -12.24
CA LEU A 22 11.98 -9.10 -11.25
C LEU A 22 10.61 -8.42 -11.06
N PRO A 23 9.54 -9.21 -10.82
CA PRO A 23 8.23 -8.65 -10.49
C PRO A 23 8.30 -7.72 -9.28
N ALA A 24 7.71 -6.55 -9.44
CA ALA A 24 7.68 -5.51 -8.43
C ALA A 24 6.37 -5.56 -7.64
N LEU A 25 6.45 -5.36 -6.32
CA LEU A 25 5.32 -4.77 -5.58
C LEU A 25 5.22 -3.32 -6.04
N SER A 26 4.53 -3.09 -7.17
CA SER A 26 4.44 -1.79 -7.81
C SER A 26 3.25 -0.97 -7.25
N GLY A 27 3.28 0.34 -7.51
CA GLY A 27 2.15 1.24 -7.27
C GLY A 27 1.96 1.75 -5.85
N GLY A 28 2.89 1.45 -4.91
CA GLY A 28 2.82 1.99 -3.53
C GLY A 28 1.58 1.55 -2.73
N LYS A 29 0.81 0.60 -3.26
CA LYS A 29 -0.44 0.12 -2.65
C LYS A 29 -0.21 -0.50 -1.28
N LEU A 30 0.91 -1.24 -1.11
CA LEU A 30 1.30 -1.79 0.17
C LEU A 30 1.62 -0.68 1.19
N ASP A 31 2.44 0.31 0.81
CA ASP A 31 2.76 1.48 1.65
C ASP A 31 1.49 2.23 2.07
N GLN A 32 0.56 2.41 1.13
CA GLN A 32 -0.72 3.08 1.37
C GLN A 32 -1.58 2.31 2.38
N LEU A 33 -1.72 0.99 2.21
CA LEU A 33 -2.47 0.13 3.13
C LEU A 33 -1.85 0.16 4.53
N GLN A 34 -0.52 0.07 4.63
CA GLN A 34 0.20 0.17 5.90
C GLN A 34 -0.02 1.53 6.57
N SER A 35 0.07 2.63 5.81
CA SER A 35 -0.20 3.98 6.33
C SER A 35 -1.64 4.11 6.83
N GLN A 36 -2.62 3.58 6.09
CA GLN A 36 -4.03 3.63 6.47
C GLN A 36 -4.28 2.80 7.75
N ILE A 37 -3.72 1.59 7.86
CA ILE A 37 -3.82 0.76 9.07
C ILE A 37 -3.23 1.51 10.27
N ARG A 38 -2.04 2.10 10.12
CA ARG A 38 -1.39 2.87 11.20
C ARG A 38 -2.25 4.05 11.64
N GLN A 39 -2.75 4.85 10.71
CA GLN A 39 -3.60 6.00 11.03
C GLN A 39 -4.87 5.60 11.78
N ARG A 40 -5.55 4.54 11.32
CA ARG A 40 -6.78 4.04 11.95
C ARG A 40 -6.52 3.41 13.32
N ASN A 41 -5.43 2.65 13.47
CA ASN A 41 -5.00 2.16 14.78
C ASN A 41 -4.73 3.31 15.74
N GLU A 42 -4.08 4.38 15.29
CA GLU A 42 -3.89 5.56 16.12
C GLU A 42 -5.22 6.21 16.53
N HIS A 43 -6.22 6.25 15.64
CA HIS A 43 -7.56 6.73 15.99
C HIS A 43 -8.22 5.85 17.08
N LEU A 44 -8.14 4.53 16.94
CA LEU A 44 -8.68 3.58 17.91
C LEU A 44 -7.96 3.67 19.27
N THR A 45 -6.62 3.59 19.28
CA THR A 45 -5.82 3.59 20.51
C THR A 45 -5.96 4.90 21.27
N LYS A 46 -5.96 6.03 20.56
CA LYS A 46 -6.13 7.35 21.20
C LYS A 46 -7.58 7.60 21.58
N GLY A 47 -8.52 6.79 21.08
CA GLY A 47 -9.97 6.94 21.27
C GLY A 47 -10.48 8.30 20.82
N ARG A 48 -9.77 8.99 19.92
CA ARG A 48 -9.96 10.41 19.62
C ARG A 48 -9.95 10.61 18.11
N LEU A 49 -11.10 10.99 17.55
CA LEU A 49 -11.16 11.43 16.17
C LEU A 49 -10.79 12.91 16.10
N VAL A 50 -9.89 13.31 15.19
CA VAL A 50 -9.71 14.73 14.86
C VAL A 50 -10.84 15.12 13.90
N VAL A 51 -11.98 15.52 14.45
CA VAL A 51 -13.12 15.95 13.63
C VAL A 51 -12.82 17.33 13.07
N LYS A 52 -12.71 17.47 11.75
CA LYS A 52 -12.67 18.79 11.09
C LYS A 52 -14.06 19.40 11.15
N LYS A 53 -14.25 20.45 11.95
CA LYS A 53 -15.46 21.27 11.90
C LYS A 53 -15.19 22.51 11.04
N GLU A 54 -16.10 22.82 10.12
CA GLU A 54 -16.10 24.11 9.42
C GLU A 54 -17.00 25.08 10.19
N GLU A 55 -16.47 26.22 10.63
CA GLU A 55 -17.28 27.29 11.22
C GLU A 55 -17.51 28.42 10.21
N GLN A 56 -18.77 28.74 9.92
CA GLN A 56 -19.11 29.99 9.24
C GLN A 56 -19.15 31.13 10.25
N ARG A 57 -18.18 32.06 10.17
CA ARG A 57 -18.26 33.35 10.88
C ARG A 57 -18.63 34.46 9.89
N GLY A 58 -19.91 34.85 9.92
CA GLY A 58 -20.44 36.04 9.26
C GLY A 58 -21.02 35.83 7.85
N ILE A 59 -21.95 36.71 7.48
CA ILE A 59 -22.87 36.63 6.32
C ILE A 59 -22.13 36.56 4.96
N PHE A 60 -20.83 36.89 4.88
CA PHE A 60 -20.14 37.07 3.59
C PHE A 60 -18.80 36.34 3.38
N ARG A 61 -18.27 35.55 4.34
CA ARG A 61 -17.02 34.78 4.10
C ARG A 61 -16.98 33.44 4.84
N ARG A 62 -17.02 32.33 4.10
CA ARG A 62 -16.73 30.97 4.61
C ARG A 62 -15.23 30.87 4.90
N LYS A 63 -14.85 30.96 6.17
CA LYS A 63 -13.47 30.69 6.61
C LYS A 63 -13.46 29.29 7.24
N VAL A 64 -12.90 28.30 6.56
CA VAL A 64 -12.75 26.95 7.11
C VAL A 64 -11.70 26.99 8.22
N VAL A 65 -12.14 27.05 9.47
CA VAL A 65 -11.26 26.97 10.64
C VAL A 65 -11.21 25.52 11.11
N GLU A 66 -10.11 24.82 10.86
CA GLU A 66 -9.95 23.42 11.27
C GLU A 66 -9.80 23.29 12.80
N HIS A 67 -10.91 23.08 13.51
CA HIS A 67 -10.85 22.77 14.94
C HIS A 67 -10.52 21.30 15.16
N LYS A 68 -9.40 21.00 15.83
CA LYS A 68 -9.03 19.62 16.21
C LYS A 68 -9.71 19.24 17.53
N VAL A 69 -10.99 18.86 17.49
CA VAL A 69 -11.72 18.45 18.70
C VAL A 69 -11.41 17.00 19.04
N ARG A 70 -10.90 16.74 20.25
CA ARG A 70 -10.63 15.38 20.76
C ARG A 70 -11.88 14.83 21.44
N LYS A 71 -12.71 14.08 20.72
CA LYS A 71 -13.91 13.42 21.29
C LYS A 71 -13.68 11.90 21.42
N PRO A 72 -14.10 11.26 22.54
CA PRO A 72 -14.15 9.82 22.64
C PRO A 72 -15.00 9.22 21.50
N LEU A 73 -14.45 8.24 20.79
CA LEU A 73 -15.19 7.50 19.76
C LEU A 73 -16.36 6.75 20.39
N SER A 74 -17.54 6.86 19.76
CA SER A 74 -18.70 6.02 20.09
C SER A 74 -18.41 4.54 19.77
N PHE A 75 -19.24 3.64 20.29
CA PHE A 75 -19.12 2.21 19.97
C PHE A 75 -19.21 1.95 18.46
N GLU A 76 -20.17 2.58 17.78
CA GLU A 76 -20.36 2.45 16.33
C GLU A 76 -19.16 2.97 15.54
N GLU A 77 -18.60 4.10 15.95
CA GLU A 77 -17.39 4.67 15.33
C GLU A 77 -16.17 3.76 15.52
N ARG A 78 -16.00 3.18 16.72
CA ARG A 78 -14.94 2.20 16.99
C ARG A 78 -15.09 0.95 16.14
N TYR A 79 -16.32 0.42 16.03
CA TYR A 79 -16.61 -0.74 15.20
C TYR A 79 -16.29 -0.46 13.72
N LYS A 80 -16.68 0.72 13.22
CA LYS A 80 -16.39 1.15 11.84
C LYS A 80 -14.89 1.24 11.57
N GLU A 81 -14.13 1.84 12.48
CA GLU A 81 -12.66 1.94 12.34
C GLU A 81 -12.00 0.55 12.39
N LEU A 82 -12.45 -0.33 13.29
CA LEU A 82 -11.95 -1.70 13.39
C LEU A 82 -12.25 -2.49 12.11
N ASN A 83 -13.47 -2.43 11.60
CA ASN A 83 -13.86 -3.10 10.37
C ASN A 83 -13.03 -2.61 9.17
N ALA A 84 -12.76 -1.30 9.10
CA ALA A 84 -11.91 -0.74 8.05
C ALA A 84 -10.45 -1.20 8.16
N ILE A 85 -9.92 -1.41 9.38
CA ILE A 85 -8.59 -1.99 9.58
C ILE A 85 -8.56 -3.44 9.08
N VAL A 86 -9.56 -4.25 9.42
CA VAL A 86 -9.67 -5.64 8.95
C VAL A 86 -9.68 -5.69 7.42
N GLN A 87 -10.53 -4.86 6.79
CA GLN A 87 -10.58 -4.76 5.33
C GLN A 87 -9.24 -4.36 4.70
N ASN A 88 -8.49 -3.45 5.33
CA ASN A 88 -7.16 -3.07 4.85
C ASN A 88 -6.16 -4.23 4.94
N TYR A 89 -6.22 -5.04 6.01
CA TYR A 89 -5.41 -6.25 6.13
C TYR A 89 -5.77 -7.28 5.06
N ASP A 90 -7.06 -7.51 4.80
CA ASP A 90 -7.51 -8.42 3.75
C ASP A 90 -6.98 -7.98 2.37
N GLN A 91 -7.05 -6.68 2.08
CA GLN A 91 -6.49 -6.12 0.85
C GLN A 91 -4.97 -6.29 0.78
N MET A 92 -4.26 -6.16 1.90
CA MET A 92 -2.81 -6.37 1.95
C MET A 92 -2.46 -7.83 1.65
N VAL A 93 -3.22 -8.79 2.21
CA VAL A 93 -3.06 -10.21 1.93
C VAL A 93 -3.28 -10.50 0.44
N LEU A 94 -4.30 -9.91 -0.18
CA LEU A 94 -4.56 -10.07 -1.62
C LEU A 94 -3.41 -9.53 -2.48
N VAL A 95 -2.88 -8.36 -2.15
CA VAL A 95 -1.72 -7.77 -2.85
C VAL A 95 -0.50 -8.70 -2.75
N LEU A 96 -0.23 -9.24 -1.57
CA LEU A 96 0.90 -10.16 -1.37
C LEU A 96 0.71 -11.48 -2.13
N ARG A 97 -0.51 -12.05 -2.14
CA ARG A 97 -0.82 -13.27 -2.90
C ARG A 97 -0.65 -13.07 -4.41
N HIS A 98 -1.12 -11.94 -4.95
CA HIS A 98 -0.91 -11.63 -6.36
C HIS A 98 0.58 -11.51 -6.69
N HIS A 99 1.32 -10.81 -5.84
CA HIS A 99 2.75 -10.63 -6.04
C HIS A 99 3.55 -11.95 -5.96
N GLN A 100 3.16 -12.86 -5.05
CA GLN A 100 3.71 -14.21 -5.00
C GLN A 100 3.45 -14.97 -6.32
N TYR A 101 2.23 -14.87 -6.86
CA TYR A 101 1.89 -15.48 -8.14
C TYR A 101 2.75 -14.92 -9.28
N ASP A 102 2.93 -13.60 -9.35
CA ASP A 102 3.77 -12.96 -10.37
C ASP A 102 5.22 -13.47 -10.33
N TYR A 103 5.78 -13.63 -9.11
CA TYR A 103 7.10 -14.22 -8.92
C TYR A 103 7.19 -15.68 -9.37
N GLN A 104 6.19 -16.48 -9.02
CA GLN A 104 6.15 -17.89 -9.43
C GLN A 104 6.11 -18.00 -10.96
N LYS A 105 5.26 -17.20 -11.61
CA LYS A 105 5.14 -17.18 -13.07
C LYS A 105 6.45 -16.74 -13.73
N PHE A 106 7.09 -15.68 -13.22
CA PHE A 106 8.39 -15.22 -13.70
C PHE A 106 9.44 -16.33 -13.70
N PHE A 107 9.59 -17.06 -12.58
CA PHE A 107 10.59 -18.13 -12.50
C PHE A 107 10.25 -19.34 -13.38
N GLN A 108 8.96 -19.66 -13.57
CA GLN A 108 8.54 -20.71 -14.50
C GLN A 108 8.89 -20.36 -15.94
N GLU A 109 8.67 -19.11 -16.36
CA GLU A 109 9.02 -18.62 -17.69
C GLU A 109 10.54 -18.61 -17.88
N LEU A 110 11.28 -18.12 -16.89
CA LEU A 110 12.74 -18.12 -16.91
C LEU A 110 13.33 -19.52 -17.01
N ALA A 111 12.80 -20.49 -16.26
CA ALA A 111 13.24 -21.88 -16.31
C ALA A 111 13.01 -22.51 -17.69
N LYS A 112 11.86 -22.23 -18.32
CA LYS A 112 11.56 -22.68 -19.69
C LYS A 112 12.53 -22.07 -20.70
N GLU A 113 12.80 -20.77 -20.58
CA GLU A 113 13.74 -20.07 -21.46
C GLU A 113 15.15 -20.67 -21.36
N ILE A 114 15.68 -20.82 -20.15
CA ILE A 114 17.01 -21.42 -19.91
C ILE A 114 17.06 -22.87 -20.40
N GLY A 115 16.02 -23.66 -20.11
CA GLY A 115 15.94 -25.04 -20.58
C GLY A 115 15.99 -25.16 -22.10
N SER A 116 15.32 -24.24 -22.82
CA SER A 116 15.34 -24.22 -24.30
C SER A 116 16.73 -23.88 -24.87
N ILE A 117 17.48 -22.97 -24.21
CA ILE A 117 18.85 -22.62 -24.59
C ILE A 117 19.78 -23.82 -24.41
N GLY A 118 19.62 -24.58 -23.32
CA GLY A 118 20.42 -25.78 -23.04
C GLY A 118 20.17 -26.97 -23.98
N VAL A 119 19.03 -26.99 -24.69
CA VAL A 119 18.70 -28.03 -25.69
C VAL A 119 19.16 -27.64 -27.09
N SER A 120 19.13 -26.35 -27.46
CA SER A 120 19.54 -25.87 -28.79
C SER A 120 21.06 -25.81 -29.00
N GLY A 121 21.86 -26.02 -27.95
CA GLY A 121 23.33 -26.04 -28.00
C GLY A 121 23.97 -27.43 -28.02
N ARG A 122 23.19 -28.49 -28.25
CA ARG A 122 23.68 -29.86 -28.51
C ARG A 122 23.46 -30.27 -29.95
#